data_AF-A0A1G0M3V7-F1
#
_entry.id   AF-A0A1G0M3V7-F1
#
_cell.length_a   1.000
_cell.length_b   1.000
_cell.length_c   1.000
_cell.angle_alpha   90.00
_cell.angle_beta   90.00
_cell.angle_gamma   90.00
#
_symmetry.space_group_name_H-M   'P 1'
#
loop_
_entity.id
_entity.type
_entity.pdbx_description
1 polymer ?
#
loop_
_entity_poly.entity_id
_entity_poly.type
_entity_poly.pdbx_seq_one_letter_code
_entity_poly.pdbx_strand_id
1 'polypeptide(L)'
;MLKRVVLVISVVALLMVTTAQAAIDFIYPAQNSSVTTSGHLIFKLNQNDITSLRITLNGVAGESVDVGMPEYRKLFQDFFIAQSLWDQGANKVVVDLFKGGQKVESASLSVFFVPEGSSQKVPPEYSPVVMHRPESERLCQSCHNMNPTPAQMNSSIEKENPCYACHKKLLSVKYVHGPAGTYSCGYCHASKGNPKHSVAKREAALCYECHADMAVQIKKKKYVHGPIEAGMCEACHEAHGSQNEFQLKKPINELCLSCHGHIANQKHVVMTTTGEGHPLSGRKDPLRAGSGKQMSCISCHAPHGGSVRYFFFNNVEDRMALCQACHNK
;
A
#
# COMPACT_ATOMS: atom_id res chain seq x y z
N MET A 1 -65.02 51.31 40.06
CA MET A 1 -64.63 50.54 38.85
C MET A 1 -63.11 50.39 38.83
N LEU A 2 -62.57 49.28 39.32
CA LEU A 2 -61.14 48.94 39.23
C LEU A 2 -61.01 47.78 38.23
N LYS A 3 -60.41 48.02 37.05
CA LYS A 3 -60.13 46.97 36.06
C LYS A 3 -58.82 46.26 36.42
N ARG A 4 -58.89 44.96 36.68
CA ARG A 4 -57.72 44.07 36.84
C ARG A 4 -57.12 43.78 35.47
N VAL A 5 -55.82 44.03 35.33
CA VAL A 5 -55.02 43.58 34.18
C VAL A 5 -54.44 42.21 34.52
N VAL A 6 -54.77 41.19 33.74
CA VAL A 6 -54.17 39.85 33.83
C VAL A 6 -53.06 39.78 32.78
N LEU A 7 -51.81 39.66 33.24
CA LEU A 7 -50.63 39.46 32.41
C LEU A 7 -50.50 37.96 32.12
N VAL A 8 -50.74 37.55 30.86
CA VAL A 8 -50.53 36.17 30.41
C VAL A 8 -49.07 36.01 30.00
N ILE A 9 -48.25 35.43 30.89
CA ILE A 9 -46.87 35.04 30.56
C ILE A 9 -46.95 33.72 29.80
N SER A 10 -46.77 33.78 28.49
CA SER A 10 -46.62 32.58 27.64
C SER A 10 -45.21 32.02 27.82
N VAL A 11 -45.09 30.91 28.56
CA VAL A 11 -43.85 30.15 28.68
C VAL A 11 -43.65 29.37 27.38
N VAL A 12 -42.78 29.87 26.50
CA VAL A 12 -42.30 29.14 25.33
C VAL A 12 -41.30 28.10 25.83
N ALA A 13 -41.73 26.84 25.91
CA ALA A 13 -40.85 25.71 26.19
C ALA A 13 -39.92 25.49 24.99
N LEU A 14 -38.66 25.92 25.13
CA LEU A 14 -37.60 25.66 24.16
C LEU A 14 -37.22 24.18 24.25
N LEU A 15 -37.78 23.36 23.36
CA LEU A 15 -37.37 21.95 23.18
C LEU A 15 -35.91 21.93 22.72
N MET A 16 -35.00 21.67 23.66
CA MET A 16 -33.61 21.32 23.33
C MET A 16 -33.63 19.93 22.67
N VAL A 17 -33.54 19.91 21.35
CA VAL A 17 -33.22 18.70 20.60
C VAL A 17 -31.76 18.38 20.86
N THR A 18 -31.50 17.48 21.80
CA THR A 18 -30.17 16.88 21.95
C THR A 18 -29.97 15.94 20.77
N THR A 19 -29.22 16.37 19.75
CA THR A 19 -28.75 15.45 18.72
C THR A 19 -27.86 14.42 19.40
N ALA A 20 -28.30 13.16 19.43
CA ALA A 20 -27.46 12.06 19.92
C ALA A 20 -26.18 12.04 19.07
N GLN A 21 -25.04 12.27 19.72
CA GLN A 21 -23.73 12.15 19.08
C GLN A 21 -23.54 10.69 18.66
N ALA A 22 -23.10 10.45 17.42
CA ALA A 22 -22.79 9.11 16.94
C ALA A 22 -21.78 8.42 17.88
N ALA A 23 -21.96 7.12 18.18
CA ALA A 23 -21.06 6.43 19.10
C ALA A 23 -19.64 6.23 18.57
N ILE A 24 -19.45 6.33 17.24
CA ILE A 24 -18.17 6.17 16.58
C ILE A 24 -17.94 7.31 15.59
N ASP A 25 -16.75 7.90 15.65
CA ASP A 25 -16.22 8.75 14.60
C ASP A 25 -15.20 7.97 13.76
N PHE A 26 -15.56 7.65 12.51
CA PHE A 26 -14.63 7.03 11.56
C PHE A 26 -13.59 8.05 11.08
N ILE A 27 -12.33 7.83 11.44
CA ILE A 27 -11.21 8.73 11.13
C ILE A 27 -10.56 8.32 9.80
N TYR A 28 -10.30 7.03 9.62
CA TYR A 28 -9.72 6.50 8.39
C TYR A 28 -10.08 5.03 8.20
N PRO A 29 -10.64 4.62 7.05
CA PRO A 29 -11.16 5.45 5.98
C PRO A 29 -12.41 6.23 6.44
N ALA A 30 -12.74 7.33 5.75
CA ALA A 30 -13.96 8.11 5.99
C ALA A 30 -15.17 7.52 5.26
N GLN A 31 -16.40 7.90 5.62
CA GLN A 31 -17.61 7.44 4.94
C GLN A 31 -17.57 7.69 3.43
N ASN A 32 -17.87 6.65 2.65
CA ASN A 32 -17.86 6.68 1.18
C ASN A 32 -16.53 7.24 0.65
N SER A 33 -15.42 6.72 1.16
CA SER A 33 -14.09 7.10 0.68
C SER A 33 -13.45 6.01 -0.16
N SER A 34 -12.48 6.39 -0.98
CA SER A 34 -11.61 5.46 -1.68
C SER A 34 -10.19 5.47 -1.13
N VAL A 35 -9.57 4.30 -1.04
CA VAL A 35 -8.23 4.09 -0.50
C VAL A 35 -7.42 3.22 -1.47
N THR A 36 -6.11 3.47 -1.54
CA THR A 36 -5.22 2.79 -2.50
C THR A 36 -4.11 1.97 -1.86
N THR A 37 -3.56 2.43 -0.74
CA THR A 37 -2.35 1.83 -0.13
C THR A 37 -2.47 1.52 1.35
N SER A 38 -3.38 2.16 2.08
CA SER A 38 -3.49 1.97 3.53
C SER A 38 -4.54 0.91 3.88
N GLY A 39 -4.06 -0.19 4.44
CA GLY A 39 -4.89 -1.19 5.10
C GLY A 39 -5.22 -0.82 6.55
N HIS A 40 -5.36 0.45 6.91
CA HIS A 40 -5.75 0.82 8.29
C HIS A 40 -7.25 1.09 8.39
N LEU A 41 -7.85 0.65 9.49
CA LEU A 41 -9.16 1.05 9.98
C LEU A 41 -8.97 1.71 11.35
N ILE A 42 -9.32 2.99 11.43
CA ILE A 42 -9.12 3.87 12.57
C ILE A 42 -10.43 4.59 12.85
N PHE A 43 -10.91 4.46 14.08
CA PHE A 43 -12.06 5.18 14.55
C PHE A 43 -11.93 5.50 16.04
N LYS A 44 -12.66 6.53 16.48
CA LYS A 44 -12.74 6.91 17.89
C LYS A 44 -14.10 6.51 18.46
N LEU A 45 -14.09 5.94 19.66
CA LEU A 45 -15.27 5.66 20.46
C LEU A 45 -15.65 6.92 21.24
N ASN A 46 -16.90 7.34 21.13
CA ASN A 46 -17.42 8.50 21.86
C ASN A 46 -18.07 8.11 23.21
N GLN A 47 -18.05 6.82 23.53
CA GLN A 47 -18.66 6.24 24.74
C GLN A 47 -17.61 5.49 25.57
N ASN A 48 -17.45 5.90 26.83
CA ASN A 48 -16.41 5.36 27.72
C ASN A 48 -16.78 4.04 28.40
N ASP A 49 -18.06 3.65 28.33
CA ASP A 49 -18.61 2.45 28.94
C ASP A 49 -18.70 1.25 27.98
N ILE A 50 -18.24 1.41 26.73
CA ILE A 50 -18.06 0.30 25.79
C ILE A 50 -16.99 -0.65 26.33
N THR A 51 -17.38 -1.91 26.53
CA THR A 51 -16.50 -2.96 27.05
C THR A 51 -15.80 -3.72 25.93
N SER A 52 -16.50 -3.97 24.83
CA SER A 52 -15.97 -4.70 23.69
C SER A 52 -16.62 -4.27 22.38
N LEU A 53 -15.97 -4.62 21.27
CA LEU A 53 -16.49 -4.38 19.93
C LEU A 53 -16.25 -5.58 19.02
N ARG A 54 -17.04 -5.69 17.95
CA ARG A 54 -16.84 -6.68 16.88
C ARG A 54 -16.89 -6.00 15.54
N ILE A 55 -15.93 -6.33 14.68
CA ILE A 55 -15.85 -5.77 13.33
C ILE A 55 -16.25 -6.86 12.34
N THR A 56 -17.18 -6.52 11.45
CA THR A 56 -17.58 -7.37 10.33
C THR A 56 -17.16 -6.68 9.04
N LEU A 57 -16.33 -7.34 8.24
CA LEU A 57 -15.89 -6.87 6.94
C LEU A 57 -16.51 -7.74 5.85
N ASN A 58 -17.29 -7.13 4.95
CA ASN A 58 -17.95 -7.82 3.83
C ASN A 58 -18.77 -9.06 4.27
N GLY A 59 -19.41 -8.97 5.44
CA GLY A 59 -20.21 -10.05 6.02
C GLY A 59 -19.40 -11.09 6.81
N VAL A 60 -18.07 -11.03 6.79
CA VAL A 60 -17.20 -11.87 7.60
C VAL A 60 -16.97 -11.20 8.96
N ALA A 61 -17.56 -11.77 10.00
CA ALA A 61 -17.40 -11.28 11.37
C ALA A 61 -16.04 -11.70 11.92
N GLY A 62 -15.29 -10.72 12.43
CA GLY A 62 -14.08 -10.94 13.20
C GLY A 62 -14.38 -11.32 14.65
N GLU A 63 -13.30 -11.50 15.42
CA GLU A 63 -13.37 -11.77 16.85
C GLU A 63 -13.82 -10.54 17.64
N SER A 64 -14.32 -10.78 18.85
CA SER A 64 -14.62 -9.70 19.80
C SER A 64 -13.32 -9.14 20.34
N VAL A 65 -13.18 -7.82 20.35
CA VAL A 65 -12.02 -7.11 20.90
C VAL A 65 -12.43 -6.37 22.16
N ASP A 66 -11.74 -6.64 23.26
CA ASP A 66 -11.99 -5.99 24.54
C ASP A 66 -11.27 -4.63 24.61
N VAL A 67 -12.05 -3.56 24.50
CA VAL A 67 -11.58 -2.16 24.50
C VAL A 67 -11.82 -1.47 25.85
N GLY A 68 -12.56 -2.11 26.74
CA GLY A 68 -12.83 -1.63 28.10
C GLY A 68 -11.71 -1.91 29.10
N MET A 69 -10.72 -2.73 28.74
CA MET A 69 -9.62 -3.08 29.65
C MET A 69 -8.77 -1.84 30.00
N PRO A 70 -8.36 -1.67 31.27
CA PRO A 70 -7.49 -0.56 31.68
C PRO A 70 -6.20 -0.48 30.86
N GLU A 71 -5.60 -1.63 30.53
CA GLU A 71 -4.40 -1.73 29.72
C GLU A 71 -4.63 -1.21 28.30
N TYR A 72 -5.78 -1.53 27.70
CA TYR A 72 -6.16 -1.02 26.38
C TYR A 72 -6.30 0.51 26.41
N ARG A 73 -7.10 1.03 27.35
CA ARG A 73 -7.35 2.48 27.51
C ARG A 73 -6.05 3.26 27.77
N LYS A 74 -5.09 2.66 28.47
CA LYS A 74 -3.76 3.28 28.67
C LYS A 74 -2.97 3.43 27.37
N LEU A 75 -3.10 2.50 26.44
CA LEU A 75 -2.33 2.46 25.20
C LEU A 75 -3.01 3.21 24.06
N PHE A 76 -4.32 3.03 23.91
CA PHE A 76 -5.08 3.50 22.76
C PHE A 76 -6.12 4.57 23.11
N GLN A 77 -6.30 4.90 24.40
CA GLN A 77 -7.35 5.80 24.87
C GLN A 77 -8.72 5.34 24.34
N ASP A 78 -9.41 6.21 23.61
CA ASP A 78 -10.71 5.93 23.01
C ASP A 78 -10.59 5.54 21.52
N PHE A 79 -9.38 5.35 21.01
CA PHE A 79 -9.16 4.97 19.62
C PHE A 79 -9.15 3.46 19.46
N PHE A 80 -9.68 3.01 18.33
CA PHE A 80 -9.42 1.69 17.80
C PHE A 80 -8.61 1.83 16.51
N ILE A 81 -7.51 1.10 16.43
CA ILE A 81 -6.60 1.09 15.28
C ILE A 81 -6.35 -0.37 14.93
N ALA A 82 -6.74 -0.79 13.73
CA ALA A 82 -6.46 -2.12 13.21
C ALA A 82 -5.99 -2.07 11.77
N GLN A 83 -5.33 -3.15 11.36
CA GLN A 83 -5.01 -3.38 9.97
C GLN A 83 -6.08 -4.26 9.31
N SER A 84 -6.77 -3.68 8.34
CA SER A 84 -7.79 -4.29 7.50
C SER A 84 -7.17 -4.83 6.20
N LEU A 85 -7.71 -5.94 5.73
CA LEU A 85 -7.43 -6.51 4.41
C LEU A 85 -8.65 -6.22 3.54
N TRP A 86 -8.57 -5.16 2.73
CA TRP A 86 -9.66 -4.78 1.85
C TRP A 86 -9.74 -5.71 0.64
N ASP A 87 -10.95 -6.10 0.28
CA ASP A 87 -11.21 -6.72 -1.01
C ASP A 87 -11.14 -5.65 -2.11
N GLN A 88 -10.72 -6.01 -3.32
CA GLN A 88 -10.71 -5.08 -4.43
C GLN A 88 -12.14 -4.61 -4.76
N GLY A 89 -12.35 -3.29 -4.81
CA GLY A 89 -13.66 -2.67 -5.05
C GLY A 89 -14.38 -2.23 -3.77
N ALA A 90 -15.71 -2.36 -3.76
CA ALA A 90 -16.53 -1.88 -2.64
C ALA A 90 -16.45 -2.81 -1.43
N ASN A 91 -16.22 -2.22 -0.26
CA ASN A 91 -16.16 -2.89 1.02
C ASN A 91 -17.15 -2.25 2.00
N LYS A 92 -17.78 -3.09 2.82
CA LYS A 92 -18.66 -2.68 3.91
C LYS A 92 -18.08 -3.14 5.24
N VAL A 93 -17.82 -2.17 6.12
CA VAL A 93 -17.42 -2.37 7.50
C VAL A 93 -18.63 -2.16 8.39
N VAL A 94 -18.88 -3.07 9.32
CA VAL A 94 -19.85 -2.89 10.40
C VAL A 94 -19.12 -3.07 11.72
N VAL A 95 -19.26 -2.10 12.61
CA VAL A 95 -18.70 -2.13 13.97
C VAL A 95 -19.86 -2.25 14.94
N ASP A 96 -19.96 -3.40 15.59
CA ASP A 96 -20.92 -3.66 16.65
C ASP A 96 -20.27 -3.35 18.00
N LEU A 97 -20.95 -2.54 18.81
CA LEU A 97 -20.49 -2.12 20.13
C LEU A 97 -21.24 -2.85 21.23
N PHE A 98 -20.52 -3.23 22.28
CA PHE A 98 -21.06 -4.01 23.39
C PHE A 98 -20.75 -3.38 24.75
N LYS A 99 -21.72 -3.45 25.67
CA LYS A 99 -21.58 -3.13 27.10
C LYS A 99 -21.93 -4.36 27.91
N GLY A 100 -20.96 -4.89 28.67
CA GLY A 100 -21.18 -6.09 29.49
C GLY A 100 -21.68 -7.30 28.68
N GLY A 101 -21.24 -7.43 27.43
CA GLY A 101 -21.65 -8.50 26.51
C GLY A 101 -22.97 -8.27 25.76
N GLN A 102 -23.74 -7.23 26.10
CA GLN A 102 -24.94 -6.86 25.36
C GLN A 102 -24.61 -5.87 24.25
N LYS A 103 -25.10 -6.14 23.04
CA LYS A 103 -24.96 -5.23 21.91
C LYS A 103 -25.81 -3.99 22.15
N VAL A 104 -25.19 -2.81 22.07
CA VAL A 104 -25.85 -1.52 22.33
C VAL A 104 -26.05 -0.69 21.08
N GLU A 105 -25.13 -0.79 20.11
CA GLU A 105 -25.16 0.02 18.90
C GLU A 105 -24.39 -0.67 17.77
N SER A 106 -24.69 -0.27 16.54
CA SER A 106 -23.91 -0.61 15.34
C SER A 106 -23.62 0.64 14.54
N ALA A 107 -22.38 0.82 14.13
CA ALA A 107 -22.00 1.80 13.12
C ALA A 107 -21.54 1.06 11.85
N SER A 108 -21.68 1.68 10.69
CA SER A 108 -21.19 1.10 9.44
C SER A 108 -20.47 2.12 8.59
N LEU A 109 -19.47 1.64 7.86
CA LEU A 109 -18.66 2.41 6.93
C LEU A 109 -18.65 1.71 5.56
N SER A 110 -18.71 2.48 4.49
CA SER A 110 -18.45 2.00 3.12
C SER A 110 -17.17 2.62 2.59
N VAL A 111 -16.28 1.77 2.07
CA VAL A 111 -14.99 2.17 1.51
C VAL A 111 -14.75 1.45 0.19
N PHE A 112 -14.14 2.12 -0.77
CA PHE A 112 -13.77 1.54 -2.05
C PHE A 112 -12.25 1.39 -2.15
N PHE A 113 -11.76 0.16 -2.24
CA PHE A 113 -10.33 -0.12 -2.32
C PHE A 113 -9.89 -0.33 -3.76
N VAL A 114 -8.89 0.44 -4.19
CA VAL A 114 -8.25 0.31 -5.51
C VAL A 114 -6.78 -0.01 -5.30
N PRO A 115 -6.35 -1.27 -5.50
CA PRO A 115 -4.94 -1.62 -5.43
C PRO A 115 -4.10 -0.75 -6.36
N GLU A 116 -2.90 -0.36 -5.91
CA GLU A 116 -1.98 0.40 -6.73
C GLU A 116 -1.69 -0.32 -8.06
N GLY A 117 -1.81 0.39 -9.18
CA GLY A 117 -1.68 -0.16 -10.53
C GLY A 117 -2.95 -0.80 -11.11
N SER A 118 -4.07 -0.84 -10.38
CA SER A 118 -5.37 -1.25 -10.93
C SER A 118 -5.92 -0.21 -11.91
N SER A 119 -6.50 -0.67 -13.02
CA SER A 119 -7.24 0.16 -13.98
C SER A 119 -8.69 0.42 -13.57
N GLN A 120 -9.11 -0.11 -12.42
CA GLN A 120 -10.46 0.03 -11.92
C GLN A 120 -10.79 1.50 -11.61
N LYS A 121 -11.88 1.99 -12.22
CA LYS A 121 -12.38 3.34 -11.96
C LYS A 121 -13.10 3.37 -10.61
N VAL A 122 -12.81 4.39 -9.81
CA VAL A 122 -13.53 4.67 -8.57
C VAL A 122 -14.91 5.26 -8.94
N PRO A 123 -16.01 4.70 -8.42
CA PRO A 123 -17.34 5.26 -8.64
C PRO A 123 -17.46 6.69 -8.05
N PRO A 124 -18.26 7.59 -8.66
CA PRO A 124 -18.35 9.00 -8.26
C PRO A 124 -18.78 9.24 -6.81
N GLU A 125 -19.51 8.30 -6.21
CA GLU A 125 -19.94 8.35 -4.82
C GLU A 125 -18.79 8.17 -3.81
N TYR A 126 -17.60 7.70 -4.25
CA TYR A 126 -16.44 7.50 -3.40
C TYR A 126 -15.36 8.57 -3.61
N SER A 127 -15.00 9.29 -2.55
CA SER A 127 -13.96 10.33 -2.60
C SER A 127 -12.60 9.83 -2.10
N PRO A 128 -11.48 10.13 -2.78
CA PRO A 128 -10.16 9.65 -2.35
C PRO A 128 -9.76 10.21 -0.98
N VAL A 129 -9.25 9.33 -0.10
CA VAL A 129 -8.82 9.68 1.25
C VAL A 129 -7.40 9.20 1.57
N VAL A 130 -6.67 10.04 2.29
CA VAL A 130 -5.33 9.75 2.84
C VAL A 130 -5.33 10.07 4.32
N MET A 131 -4.54 9.35 5.11
CA MET A 131 -4.49 9.52 6.57
C MET A 131 -3.79 10.82 6.99
N HIS A 132 -2.73 11.21 6.28
CA HIS A 132 -1.95 12.43 6.58
C HIS A 132 -2.66 13.69 6.13
N ARG A 133 -3.72 14.07 6.86
CA ARG A 133 -4.46 15.33 6.72
C ARG A 133 -4.46 16.10 8.04
N PRO A 134 -4.49 17.44 8.03
CA PRO A 134 -4.43 18.24 9.26
C PRO A 134 -5.48 17.84 10.31
N GLU A 135 -6.71 17.53 9.89
CA GLU A 135 -7.79 17.11 10.77
C GLU A 135 -7.54 15.74 11.42
N SER A 136 -7.05 14.76 10.66
CA SER A 136 -6.75 13.42 11.15
C SER A 136 -5.48 13.40 12.03
N GLU A 137 -4.43 14.11 11.62
CA GLU A 137 -3.17 14.17 12.37
C GLU A 137 -3.36 14.81 13.74
N ARG A 138 -4.21 15.85 13.85
CA ARG A 138 -4.48 16.55 15.12
C ARG A 138 -4.96 15.61 16.22
N LEU A 139 -5.73 14.58 15.86
CA LEU A 139 -6.25 13.59 16.81
C LEU A 139 -5.15 12.72 17.42
N CYS A 140 -4.03 12.56 16.71
CA CYS A 140 -2.94 11.69 17.11
C CYS A 140 -1.71 12.46 17.62
N GLN A 141 -1.62 13.77 17.35
CA GLN A 141 -0.48 14.64 17.69
C GLN A 141 -0.16 14.72 19.19
N SER A 142 -1.12 14.40 20.07
CA SER A 142 -0.90 14.36 21.52
C SER A 142 0.04 13.23 21.95
N CYS A 143 0.13 12.16 21.16
CA CYS A 143 0.96 10.98 21.45
C CYS A 143 2.00 10.69 20.36
N HIS A 144 1.72 11.05 19.11
CA HIS A 144 2.56 10.76 17.96
C HIS A 144 3.17 12.03 17.35
N ASN A 145 4.44 11.96 16.97
CA ASN A 145 5.08 13.03 16.21
C ASN A 145 4.62 13.01 14.75
N MET A 146 3.54 13.74 14.47
CA MET A 146 2.99 13.88 13.11
C MET A 146 3.74 14.91 12.26
N ASN A 147 4.65 15.71 12.82
CA ASN A 147 5.44 16.69 12.07
C ASN A 147 6.94 16.50 12.30
N PRO A 148 7.49 15.34 11.91
CA PRO A 148 8.87 15.02 12.19
C PRO A 148 9.85 15.90 11.41
N THR A 149 11.01 16.15 12.00
CA THR A 149 12.13 16.77 11.28
C THR A 149 12.71 15.77 10.27
N PRO A 150 13.43 16.24 9.23
CA PRO A 150 14.13 15.34 8.30
C PRO A 150 15.08 14.36 9.00
N ALA A 151 15.72 14.79 10.10
CA ALA A 151 16.59 13.90 10.90
C ALA A 151 15.79 12.77 11.55
N GLN A 152 14.61 13.06 12.10
CA GLN A 152 13.73 12.04 12.69
C GLN A 152 13.16 11.09 11.63
N MET A 153 12.81 11.61 10.45
CA MET A 153 12.37 10.78 9.31
C MET A 153 13.45 9.85 8.76
N ASN A 154 14.71 10.10 9.09
CA ASN A 154 15.88 9.34 8.64
C ASN A 154 16.63 8.65 9.78
N SER A 155 16.06 8.61 11.00
CA SER A 155 16.68 7.85 12.10
C SER A 155 16.65 6.37 11.77
N SER A 156 17.82 5.74 11.79
CA SER A 156 17.98 4.29 11.63
C SER A 156 17.59 3.50 12.89
N ILE A 157 17.18 4.18 13.95
CA ILE A 157 16.73 3.57 15.20
C ILE A 157 15.21 3.43 15.12
N GLU A 158 14.73 2.18 15.05
CA GLU A 158 13.31 1.82 14.87
C GLU A 158 12.36 2.59 15.81
N LYS A 159 12.71 2.67 17.10
CA LYS A 159 11.88 3.31 18.13
C LYS A 159 11.83 4.83 18.02
N GLU A 160 12.80 5.43 17.33
CA GLU A 160 12.90 6.87 17.13
C GLU A 160 12.24 7.32 15.82
N ASN A 161 11.99 6.39 14.89
CA ASN A 161 11.35 6.70 13.63
C ASN A 161 9.81 6.76 13.81
N PRO A 162 9.19 7.95 13.67
CA PRO A 162 7.76 8.12 13.94
C PRO A 162 6.87 7.48 12.88
N CYS A 163 7.39 7.21 11.68
CA CYS A 163 6.63 6.56 10.61
C CYS A 163 6.47 5.06 10.88
N TYR A 164 7.51 4.41 11.41
CA TYR A 164 7.52 2.97 11.64
C TYR A 164 6.43 2.50 12.61
N ALA A 165 6.12 3.29 13.64
CA ALA A 165 5.10 2.97 14.64
C ALA A 165 3.73 2.62 14.02
N CYS A 166 3.35 3.26 12.91
CA CYS A 166 2.13 2.96 12.17
C CYS A 166 2.37 2.11 10.91
N HIS A 167 3.52 2.28 10.24
CA HIS A 167 3.78 1.68 8.93
C HIS A 167 4.63 0.41 8.94
N LYS A 168 4.85 -0.22 10.10
CA LYS A 168 5.62 -1.47 10.26
C LYS A 168 5.33 -2.56 9.20
N LYS A 169 4.06 -2.70 8.78
CA LYS A 169 3.65 -3.69 7.77
C LYS A 169 4.30 -3.47 6.40
N LEU A 170 4.62 -2.23 6.02
CA LEU A 170 5.31 -1.94 4.75
C LEU A 170 6.68 -2.64 4.67
N LEU A 171 7.31 -2.89 5.82
CA LEU A 171 8.61 -3.53 5.93
C LEU A 171 8.51 -5.02 6.31
N SER A 172 7.29 -5.53 6.51
CA SER A 172 7.03 -6.94 6.88
C SER A 172 6.96 -7.83 5.63
N VAL A 173 7.99 -7.75 4.79
CA VAL A 173 8.11 -8.46 3.52
C VAL A 173 9.47 -9.15 3.43
N LYS A 174 9.57 -10.22 2.63
CA LYS A 174 10.80 -11.02 2.54
C LYS A 174 12.00 -10.24 1.99
N TYR A 175 11.79 -9.38 1.00
CA TYR A 175 12.85 -8.61 0.34
C TYR A 175 12.59 -7.12 0.52
N VAL A 176 13.00 -6.58 1.67
CA VAL A 176 12.90 -5.15 1.99
C VAL A 176 13.91 -4.35 1.16
N HIS A 177 13.53 -3.18 0.67
CA HIS A 177 14.44 -2.28 -0.03
C HIS A 177 15.33 -1.54 0.98
N GLY A 178 16.63 -1.38 0.69
CA GLY A 178 17.63 -0.87 1.63
C GLY A 178 17.21 0.40 2.39
N PRO A 179 16.89 1.51 1.71
CA PRO A 179 16.46 2.75 2.37
C PRO A 179 15.22 2.60 3.26
N ALA A 180 14.30 1.70 2.90
CA ALA A 180 13.12 1.41 3.70
C ALA A 180 13.47 0.56 4.93
N GLY A 181 14.37 -0.42 4.76
CA GLY A 181 14.87 -1.29 5.83
C GLY A 181 15.75 -0.56 6.85
N THR A 182 16.37 0.56 6.47
CA THR A 182 17.11 1.44 7.37
C THR A 182 16.28 2.61 7.90
N TYR A 183 14.96 2.57 7.72
CA TYR A 183 14.03 3.61 8.18
C TYR A 183 14.35 5.01 7.64
N SER A 184 14.96 5.09 6.47
CA SER A 184 15.42 6.33 5.85
C SER A 184 14.31 6.93 4.97
N CYS A 185 13.14 7.14 5.57
CA CYS A 185 11.91 7.51 4.87
C CYS A 185 12.02 8.88 4.19
N GLY A 186 12.74 9.81 4.81
CA GLY A 186 12.90 11.20 4.38
C GLY A 186 13.74 11.40 3.11
N TYR A 187 14.42 10.36 2.61
CA TYR A 187 15.10 10.43 1.31
C TYR A 187 14.10 10.47 0.15
N CYS A 188 13.00 9.72 0.26
CA CYS A 188 11.97 9.68 -0.79
C CYS A 188 10.74 10.52 -0.44
N HIS A 189 10.31 10.50 0.83
CA HIS A 189 9.08 11.15 1.27
C HIS A 189 9.35 12.57 1.78
N ALA A 190 8.62 13.55 1.23
CA ALA A 190 8.78 14.95 1.59
C ALA A 190 7.93 15.33 2.81
N SER A 191 8.53 15.96 3.82
CA SER A 191 7.82 16.36 5.05
C SER A 191 6.66 17.36 4.82
N LYS A 192 6.69 18.13 3.73
CA LYS A 192 5.70 19.16 3.38
C LYS A 192 4.98 18.93 2.04
N GLY A 193 4.82 17.67 1.62
CA GLY A 193 4.05 17.32 0.41
C GLY A 193 2.54 17.63 0.51
N ASN A 194 1.83 17.48 -0.62
CA ASN A 194 0.37 17.42 -0.64
C ASN A 194 -0.10 16.24 -1.51
N PRO A 195 -0.54 15.12 -0.92
CA PRO A 195 -0.64 14.83 0.52
C PRO A 195 0.69 14.91 1.27
N LYS A 196 0.66 15.20 2.57
CA LYS A 196 1.87 15.26 3.38
C LYS A 196 2.61 13.92 3.37
N HIS A 197 3.94 13.96 3.42
CA HIS A 197 4.80 12.78 3.27
C HIS A 197 4.65 12.07 1.91
N SER A 198 4.09 12.71 0.88
CA SER A 198 4.15 12.18 -0.48
C SER A 198 5.58 12.17 -1.01
N VAL A 199 5.86 11.26 -1.93
CA VAL A 199 7.08 11.30 -2.74
C VAL A 199 6.92 12.43 -3.76
N ALA A 200 7.78 13.45 -3.69
CA ALA A 200 7.63 14.67 -4.49
C ALA A 200 7.84 14.43 -5.99
N LYS A 201 8.70 13.47 -6.35
CA LYS A 201 8.97 13.06 -7.73
C LYS A 201 9.20 11.55 -7.79
N ARG A 202 8.20 10.80 -8.26
CA ARG A 202 8.32 9.34 -8.52
C ARG A 202 8.98 9.07 -9.88
N GLU A 203 10.05 9.80 -10.16
CA GLU A 203 10.78 9.74 -11.43
C GLU A 203 12.09 8.99 -11.24
N ALA A 204 12.62 8.42 -12.32
CA ALA A 204 13.89 7.69 -12.28
C ALA A 204 15.06 8.50 -11.71
N ALA A 205 15.02 9.84 -11.79
CA ALA A 205 16.03 10.72 -11.19
C ALA A 205 16.24 10.43 -9.70
N LEU A 206 15.16 10.25 -8.93
CA LEU A 206 15.25 9.92 -7.50
C LEU A 206 15.94 8.57 -7.28
N CYS A 207 15.58 7.56 -8.07
CA CYS A 207 16.21 6.24 -8.00
C CYS A 207 17.71 6.31 -8.31
N TYR A 208 18.10 7.15 -9.26
CA TYR A 208 19.49 7.29 -9.72
C TYR A 208 20.40 8.05 -8.75
N GLU A 209 19.86 8.73 -7.74
CA GLU A 209 20.69 9.34 -6.68
C GLU A 209 21.54 8.28 -5.96
N CYS A 210 21.01 7.06 -5.82
CA CYS A 210 21.76 5.92 -5.29
C CYS A 210 22.11 4.89 -6.37
N HIS A 211 21.24 4.66 -7.36
CA HIS A 211 21.48 3.72 -8.46
C HIS A 211 22.16 4.39 -9.66
N ALA A 212 23.20 5.18 -9.43
CA ALA A 212 23.89 5.95 -10.47
C ALA A 212 24.49 5.06 -11.56
N ASP A 213 25.04 3.89 -11.19
CA ASP A 213 25.55 2.91 -12.16
C ASP A 213 24.46 2.44 -13.11
N MET A 214 23.24 2.22 -12.62
CA MET A 214 22.11 1.84 -13.46
C MET A 214 21.79 2.93 -14.48
N ALA A 215 21.81 4.20 -14.06
CA ALA A 215 21.60 5.34 -14.96
C ALA A 215 22.63 5.34 -16.11
N VAL A 216 23.90 5.06 -15.79
CA VAL A 216 24.98 4.95 -16.78
C VAL A 216 24.77 3.74 -17.70
N GLN A 217 24.41 2.58 -17.14
CA GLN A 217 24.21 1.35 -17.90
C GLN A 217 23.04 1.47 -18.88
N ILE A 218 21.91 2.05 -18.47
CA ILE A 218 20.74 2.25 -19.33
C ILE A 218 21.09 3.18 -20.50
N LYS A 219 21.77 4.30 -20.24
CA LYS A 219 22.22 5.24 -21.28
C LYS A 219 23.16 4.63 -22.30
N LYS A 220 23.91 3.58 -21.93
CA LYS A 220 24.80 2.85 -22.83
C LYS A 220 24.09 1.78 -23.66
N LYS A 221 22.84 1.41 -23.34
CA LYS A 221 22.11 0.40 -24.12
C LYS A 221 21.68 0.98 -25.45
N LYS A 222 21.83 0.19 -26.52
CA LYS A 222 21.32 0.53 -27.85
C LYS A 222 19.80 0.53 -27.90
N TYR A 223 19.18 -0.39 -27.17
CA TYR A 223 17.73 -0.48 -27.03
C TYR A 223 17.38 -0.49 -25.55
N VAL A 224 16.48 0.40 -25.15
CA VAL A 224 15.96 0.50 -23.77
C VAL A 224 14.50 0.05 -23.77
N HIS A 225 14.09 -0.63 -22.70
CA HIS A 225 12.70 -1.04 -22.56
C HIS A 225 11.81 0.18 -22.27
N GLY A 226 10.67 0.33 -22.97
CA GLY A 226 9.83 1.54 -22.94
C GLY A 226 9.51 2.10 -21.55
N PRO A 227 9.06 1.31 -20.56
CA PRO A 227 8.82 1.79 -19.21
C PRO A 227 10.08 2.38 -18.54
N ILE A 228 11.26 1.84 -18.85
CA ILE A 228 12.54 2.29 -18.30
C ILE A 228 13.00 3.58 -18.97
N GLU A 229 12.80 3.69 -20.29
CA GLU A 229 13.03 4.93 -21.04
C GLU A 229 12.13 6.07 -20.52
N ALA A 230 10.89 5.75 -20.15
CA ALA A 230 9.95 6.67 -19.51
C ALA A 230 10.22 6.91 -18.01
N GLY A 231 11.24 6.28 -17.43
CA GLY A 231 11.62 6.44 -16.03
C GLY A 231 10.64 5.82 -15.01
N MET A 232 9.81 4.88 -15.44
CA MET A 232 8.78 4.23 -14.62
C MET A 232 9.31 2.99 -13.87
N CYS A 233 10.30 3.18 -13.01
CA CYS A 233 10.92 2.10 -12.22
C CYS A 233 9.88 1.31 -11.39
N GLU A 234 8.90 2.03 -10.82
CA GLU A 234 7.83 1.47 -10.00
C GLU A 234 6.76 0.69 -10.81
N ALA A 235 6.86 0.66 -12.14
CA ALA A 235 5.99 -0.22 -12.94
C ALA A 235 6.29 -1.69 -12.66
N CYS A 236 7.54 -2.01 -12.32
CA CYS A 236 8.00 -3.37 -12.05
C CYS A 236 8.43 -3.57 -10.58
N HIS A 237 9.04 -2.54 -9.97
CA HIS A 237 9.60 -2.62 -8.63
C HIS A 237 8.69 -1.99 -7.57
N GLU A 238 8.81 -2.47 -6.34
CA GLU A 238 8.20 -1.92 -5.14
C GLU A 238 9.25 -1.18 -4.31
N ALA A 239 9.05 0.11 -4.07
CA ALA A 239 10.07 1.00 -3.51
C ALA A 239 10.34 0.75 -2.02
N HIS A 240 9.37 0.19 -1.29
CA HIS A 240 9.56 -0.21 0.11
C HIS A 240 10.08 -1.64 0.24
N GLY A 241 9.63 -2.55 -0.63
CA GLY A 241 10.03 -3.96 -0.64
C GLY A 241 8.88 -4.88 -1.03
N SER A 242 9.19 -6.14 -1.35
CA SER A 242 8.17 -7.11 -1.77
C SER A 242 8.45 -8.52 -1.28
N GLN A 243 7.50 -9.43 -1.51
CA GLN A 243 7.72 -10.87 -1.30
C GLN A 243 8.56 -11.52 -2.40
N ASN A 244 8.82 -10.81 -3.50
CA ASN A 244 9.54 -11.30 -4.66
C ASN A 244 10.98 -10.77 -4.67
N GLU A 245 11.90 -11.58 -5.20
CA GLU A 245 13.29 -11.18 -5.39
C GLU A 245 13.39 -9.91 -6.23
N PHE A 246 14.44 -9.11 -6.00
CA PHE A 246 14.65 -7.82 -6.65
C PHE A 246 13.52 -6.80 -6.42
N GLN A 247 12.76 -6.98 -5.33
CA GLN A 247 11.66 -6.09 -4.96
C GLN A 247 10.59 -5.98 -6.06
N LEU A 248 10.33 -7.07 -6.79
CA LEU A 248 9.35 -7.05 -7.87
C LEU A 248 7.91 -7.08 -7.35
N LYS A 249 7.01 -6.36 -8.02
CA LYS A 249 5.57 -6.35 -7.65
C LYS A 249 4.91 -7.73 -7.78
N LYS A 250 5.44 -8.59 -8.64
CA LYS A 250 4.96 -9.96 -8.91
C LYS A 250 6.13 -10.92 -9.17
N PRO A 251 5.91 -12.25 -9.11
CA PRO A 251 6.88 -13.21 -9.62
C PRO A 251 7.29 -12.89 -11.07
N ILE A 252 8.56 -13.10 -11.42
CA ILE A 252 9.17 -12.62 -12.68
C ILE A 252 8.28 -12.84 -13.91
N ASN A 253 7.87 -14.08 -14.18
CA ASN A 253 7.10 -14.40 -15.38
C ASN A 253 5.70 -13.76 -15.34
N GLU A 254 5.03 -13.78 -14.18
CA GLU A 254 3.71 -13.16 -14.01
C GLU A 254 3.78 -11.64 -14.22
N LEU A 255 4.85 -11.00 -13.74
CA LEU A 255 5.09 -9.57 -13.95
C LEU A 255 5.22 -9.27 -15.45
N CYS A 256 6.07 -10.01 -16.17
CA CYS A 256 6.22 -9.80 -17.61
C CYS A 256 4.90 -10.01 -18.36
N LEU A 257 4.15 -11.06 -18.02
CA LEU A 257 2.88 -11.41 -18.67
C LEU A 257 1.73 -10.45 -18.34
N SER A 258 1.85 -9.63 -17.29
CA SER A 258 0.86 -8.59 -16.98
C SER A 258 0.72 -7.54 -18.10
N CYS A 259 1.79 -7.31 -18.87
CA CYS A 259 1.78 -6.46 -20.07
C CYS A 259 1.96 -7.28 -21.36
N HIS A 260 2.76 -8.36 -21.32
CA HIS A 260 3.07 -9.19 -22.48
C HIS A 260 2.19 -10.46 -22.55
N GLY A 261 0.91 -10.35 -22.22
CA GLY A 261 0.00 -11.51 -22.12
C GLY A 261 -0.14 -12.35 -23.39
N HIS A 262 0.10 -11.77 -24.57
CA HIS A 262 0.08 -12.50 -25.84
C HIS A 262 1.17 -13.60 -25.91
N ILE A 263 2.30 -13.42 -25.22
CA ILE A 263 3.39 -14.40 -25.19
C ILE A 263 2.95 -15.70 -24.50
N ALA A 264 2.02 -15.63 -23.54
CA ALA A 264 1.53 -16.81 -22.84
C ALA A 264 0.86 -17.84 -23.78
N ASN A 265 0.31 -17.37 -24.90
CA ASN A 265 -0.48 -18.18 -25.84
C ASN A 265 0.19 -18.35 -27.20
N GLN A 266 1.45 -17.94 -27.35
CA GLN A 266 2.20 -18.00 -28.60
C GLN A 266 3.50 -18.79 -28.43
N LYS A 267 3.97 -19.39 -29.52
CA LYS A 267 5.30 -20.03 -29.55
C LYS A 267 6.37 -18.95 -29.40
N HIS A 268 7.01 -18.88 -28.22
CA HIS A 268 8.13 -17.98 -27.97
C HIS A 268 9.38 -18.41 -28.75
N VAL A 269 10.18 -17.45 -29.19
CA VAL A 269 11.06 -17.51 -30.40
C VAL A 269 12.30 -18.42 -30.29
N VAL A 270 12.34 -19.35 -29.34
CA VAL A 270 13.40 -20.37 -29.24
C VAL A 270 12.74 -21.74 -29.28
N MET A 271 12.96 -22.47 -30.38
CA MET A 271 12.58 -23.88 -30.47
C MET A 271 13.80 -24.72 -30.09
N THR A 272 13.56 -25.80 -29.36
CA THR A 272 14.56 -26.84 -29.13
C THR A 272 14.82 -27.58 -30.44
N THR A 273 15.92 -28.34 -30.49
CA THR A 273 16.21 -29.25 -31.60
C THR A 273 15.16 -30.36 -31.78
N THR A 274 14.30 -30.57 -30.76
CA THR A 274 13.18 -31.52 -30.78
C THR A 274 11.89 -30.93 -31.37
N GLY A 275 11.88 -29.65 -31.76
CA GLY A 275 10.70 -28.97 -32.29
C GLY A 275 9.73 -28.45 -31.21
N GLU A 276 10.08 -28.60 -29.94
CA GLU A 276 9.34 -28.06 -28.80
C GLU A 276 9.76 -26.61 -28.50
N GLY A 277 8.93 -25.86 -27.77
CA GLY A 277 9.31 -24.54 -27.28
C GLY A 277 10.38 -24.65 -26.19
N HIS A 278 11.34 -23.73 -26.17
CA HIS A 278 12.33 -23.69 -25.10
C HIS A 278 11.65 -23.39 -23.74
N PRO A 279 12.03 -24.09 -22.66
CA PRO A 279 11.41 -23.93 -21.36
C PRO A 279 11.52 -22.48 -20.85
N LEU A 280 10.39 -21.93 -20.39
CA LEU A 280 10.29 -20.61 -19.75
C LEU A 280 10.04 -20.69 -18.23
N SER A 281 9.84 -21.92 -17.73
CA SER A 281 9.64 -22.28 -16.32
C SER A 281 9.86 -23.78 -16.13
N GLY A 282 9.86 -24.28 -14.90
CA GLY A 282 9.86 -25.73 -14.58
C GLY A 282 11.19 -26.46 -14.79
N ARG A 283 12.17 -25.83 -15.44
CA ARG A 283 13.55 -26.34 -15.60
C ARG A 283 14.52 -25.44 -14.83
N LYS A 284 15.63 -26.00 -14.34
CA LYS A 284 16.70 -25.22 -13.68
C LYS A 284 17.40 -24.32 -14.69
N ASP A 285 17.75 -23.09 -14.30
CA ASP A 285 18.49 -22.15 -15.12
C ASP A 285 19.97 -22.56 -15.21
N PRO A 286 20.48 -22.97 -16.40
CA PRO A 286 21.87 -23.40 -16.56
C PRO A 286 22.88 -22.28 -16.30
N LEU A 287 22.53 -21.02 -16.59
CA LEU A 287 23.42 -19.87 -16.37
C LEU A 287 23.61 -19.58 -14.88
N ARG A 288 22.76 -20.14 -14.03
CA ARG A 288 22.78 -19.96 -12.58
C ARG A 288 22.85 -21.32 -11.89
N ALA A 289 23.65 -22.24 -12.46
CA ALA A 289 23.93 -23.53 -11.87
C ALA A 289 24.40 -23.36 -10.40
N GLY A 290 23.75 -24.04 -9.47
CA GLY A 290 24.01 -23.92 -8.03
C GLY A 290 23.09 -22.97 -7.26
N SER A 291 22.41 -22.04 -7.93
CA SER A 291 21.42 -21.14 -7.27
C SER A 291 20.08 -21.82 -6.96
N GLY A 292 19.83 -23.00 -7.54
CA GLY A 292 18.54 -23.68 -7.49
C GLY A 292 17.42 -22.97 -8.26
N LYS A 293 17.70 -21.83 -8.91
CA LYS A 293 16.69 -21.04 -9.63
C LYS A 293 16.20 -21.75 -10.88
N GLN A 294 14.91 -21.63 -11.12
CA GLN A 294 14.29 -22.08 -12.35
C GLN A 294 14.47 -21.04 -13.46
N MET A 295 14.37 -21.51 -14.68
CA MET A 295 14.29 -20.69 -15.87
C MET A 295 13.11 -19.72 -15.78
N SER A 296 13.31 -18.53 -16.34
CA SER A 296 12.34 -17.45 -16.37
C SER A 296 12.59 -16.57 -17.59
N CYS A 297 11.73 -15.58 -17.82
CA CYS A 297 11.93 -14.58 -18.89
C CYS A 297 13.32 -13.92 -18.81
N ILE A 298 13.83 -13.67 -17.60
CA ILE A 298 15.13 -13.00 -17.40
C ILE A 298 16.35 -13.92 -17.55
N SER A 299 16.14 -15.22 -17.78
CA SER A 299 17.22 -16.14 -18.16
C SER A 299 17.71 -15.88 -19.58
N CYS A 300 16.85 -15.28 -20.43
CA CYS A 300 17.18 -14.94 -21.81
C CYS A 300 17.07 -13.44 -22.09
N HIS A 301 16.24 -12.70 -21.36
CA HIS A 301 16.00 -11.27 -21.58
C HIS A 301 16.58 -10.39 -20.47
N ALA A 302 17.03 -9.19 -20.82
CA ALA A 302 17.45 -8.12 -19.93
C ALA A 302 16.32 -7.07 -19.84
N PRO A 303 15.55 -7.03 -18.74
CA PRO A 303 14.31 -6.25 -18.66
C PRO A 303 14.51 -4.72 -18.71
N HIS A 304 15.75 -4.24 -18.51
CA HIS A 304 16.09 -2.82 -18.59
C HIS A 304 16.53 -2.35 -19.98
N GLY A 305 16.98 -3.27 -20.84
CA GLY A 305 17.53 -2.94 -22.15
C GLY A 305 18.70 -3.83 -22.54
N GLY A 306 19.13 -3.73 -23.80
CA GLY A 306 20.18 -4.59 -24.37
C GLY A 306 20.75 -4.06 -25.68
N SER A 307 21.69 -4.82 -26.24
CA SER A 307 22.38 -4.49 -27.50
C SER A 307 21.51 -4.70 -28.74
N VAL A 308 20.43 -5.49 -28.62
CA VAL A 308 19.46 -5.78 -29.68
C VAL A 308 18.03 -5.48 -29.25
N ARG A 309 17.14 -5.31 -30.24
CA ARG A 309 15.72 -5.00 -30.04
C ARG A 309 14.94 -6.02 -29.18
N TYR A 310 15.48 -7.22 -29.02
CA TYR A 310 14.89 -8.30 -28.22
C TYR A 310 15.43 -8.35 -26.79
N PHE A 311 16.32 -7.42 -26.42
CA PHE A 311 16.91 -7.29 -25.10
C PHE A 311 17.51 -8.59 -24.58
N PHE A 312 18.43 -9.23 -25.32
CA PHE A 312 19.04 -10.45 -24.81
C PHE A 312 19.88 -10.20 -23.54
N PHE A 313 19.87 -11.17 -22.64
CA PHE A 313 20.66 -11.16 -21.42
C PHE A 313 22.15 -11.01 -21.72
N ASN A 314 22.88 -10.41 -20.79
CA ASN A 314 24.34 -10.21 -20.87
C ASN A 314 24.85 -9.49 -22.14
N ASN A 315 24.04 -8.59 -22.72
CA ASN A 315 24.39 -7.80 -23.91
C ASN A 315 24.74 -8.63 -25.15
N VAL A 316 24.26 -9.87 -25.22
CA VAL A 316 24.44 -10.71 -26.39
C VAL A 316 23.81 -10.05 -27.62
N GLU A 317 24.54 -10.03 -28.74
CA GLU A 317 24.15 -9.29 -29.95
C GLU A 317 23.43 -10.12 -31.00
N ASP A 318 23.43 -11.45 -30.86
CA ASP A 318 22.76 -12.35 -31.79
C ASP A 318 22.18 -13.59 -31.10
N ARG A 319 21.32 -14.31 -31.81
CA ARG A 319 20.61 -15.47 -31.26
C ARG A 319 21.56 -16.63 -30.96
N MET A 320 22.59 -16.85 -31.76
CA MET A 320 23.47 -18.01 -31.61
C MET A 320 24.37 -17.85 -30.39
N ALA A 321 24.91 -16.65 -30.16
CA ALA A 321 25.64 -16.32 -28.95
C ALA A 321 24.79 -16.52 -27.67
N LEU A 322 23.46 -16.31 -27.75
CA LEU A 322 22.56 -16.57 -26.62
C LEU A 322 22.43 -18.08 -26.36
N CYS A 323 22.33 -18.88 -27.42
CA CYS A 323 22.31 -20.35 -27.32
C CYS A 323 23.60 -20.88 -26.71
N GLN A 324 24.76 -20.38 -27.17
CA GLN A 324 26.09 -20.78 -26.69
C GLN A 324 26.30 -20.49 -25.21
N ALA A 325 25.66 -19.46 -24.65
CA ALA A 325 25.75 -19.14 -23.24
C ALA A 325 25.32 -20.30 -22.32
N CYS A 326 24.38 -21.14 -22.75
CA CYS A 326 23.91 -22.31 -22.01
C CYS A 326 24.38 -23.64 -22.63
N HIS A 327 24.48 -23.68 -23.96
CA HIS A 327 24.86 -24.85 -24.75
C HIS A 327 26.31 -24.73 -25.18
N ASN A 328 27.20 -24.68 -24.20
CA ASN A 328 28.64 -24.66 -24.44
C ASN A 328 29.09 -26.07 -24.86
N LYS A 329 28.97 -26.35 -26.17
CA LYS A 329 29.66 -27.46 -26.82
C LYS A 329 30.82 -26.92 -27.62
#